data_AF-A0A923YCS3-F1
#
_entry.id   AF-A0A923YCS3-F1
#
_cell.length_a   1.000
_cell.length_b   1.000
_cell.length_c   1.000
_cell.angle_alpha   90.00
_cell.angle_beta   90.00
_cell.angle_gamma   90.00
#
_symmetry.space_group_name_H-M   'P 1'
#
loop_
_entity.id
_entity.type
_entity.pdbx_description
1 polymer ?
#
loop_
_entity_poly.entity_id
_entity_poly.type
_entity_poly.pdbx_seq_one_letter_code
_entity_poly.pdbx_strand_id
1 'polypeptide(L)'
;MLSGYFIPFFNNRTTARVVSWSMTLACTAFSIYISMDQPPLIRMIAITSIQLLTMKVIVLTETYKGKPKISFFQWLAFAQGWFGMRPALFEALISKPRSGVFYFVVKGFSRISMGIVLLIFSKLIRQELASTLFLLIGLSFILHFGILNVGTAFWRALGVDVKELFINPYRATSLKEFWGKRWNMAFSEMTALIVYKPLLSILGKQQAVVLSFLFSGILHEIAISFPVQSGYGLPLLYFAIHALVMYCESKIPFVQRITSHSALNHIWVMAWLILPLPLLFHKQFIIEVARPLANTILQTIHLN
;
A
#
# COMPACT_ATOMS: atom_id res chain seq x y z
N MET A 1 -4.74 11.21 17.23
CA MET A 1 -4.28 11.37 15.83
C MET A 1 -3.99 12.82 15.47
N LEU A 2 -4.91 13.76 15.69
CA LEU A 2 -4.70 15.19 15.38
C LEU A 2 -3.47 15.79 16.09
N SER A 3 -3.18 15.33 17.31
CA SER A 3 -1.96 15.68 18.04
C SER A 3 -0.66 15.26 17.34
N GLY A 4 -0.71 14.32 16.39
CA GLY A 4 0.45 13.82 15.67
C GLY A 4 1.19 14.90 14.87
N TYR A 5 0.50 15.97 14.47
CA TYR A 5 1.13 17.14 13.84
C TYR A 5 2.18 17.80 14.73
N PHE A 6 2.01 17.76 16.05
CA PHE A 6 2.89 18.44 17.01
C PHE A 6 4.09 17.58 17.43
N ILE A 7 4.13 16.29 17.12
CA ILE A 7 5.25 15.41 17.52
C ILE A 7 6.61 15.87 16.95
N PRO A 8 6.74 16.32 15.69
CA PRO A 8 8.01 16.85 15.19
C PRO A 8 8.52 18.10 15.94
N PHE A 9 7.70 18.75 16.78
CA PHE A 9 8.09 19.93 17.56
C PHE A 9 8.95 19.59 18.78
N PHE A 10 9.06 18.31 19.17
CA PHE A 10 9.99 17.92 20.24
C PHE A 10 11.43 18.26 19.83
N ASN A 11 12.16 18.94 20.72
CA ASN A 11 13.57 19.30 20.51
C ASN A 11 14.46 18.05 20.36
N ASN A 12 14.12 16.97 21.05
CA ASN A 12 14.85 15.70 20.99
C ASN A 12 14.21 14.74 19.97
N ARG A 13 14.98 14.38 18.93
CA ARG A 13 14.53 13.49 17.86
C ARG A 13 14.22 12.07 18.34
N THR A 14 14.96 11.57 19.32
CA THR A 14 14.70 10.25 19.90
C THR A 14 13.36 10.24 20.62
N THR A 15 13.04 11.31 21.36
CA THR A 15 11.72 11.47 21.99
C THR A 15 10.60 11.51 20.95
N ALA A 16 10.75 12.31 19.89
CA ALA A 16 9.74 12.37 18.81
C ALA A 16 9.49 10.99 18.16
N ARG A 17 10.55 10.22 17.94
CA ARG A 17 10.47 8.85 17.43
C ARG A 17 9.75 7.91 18.39
N VAL A 18 10.14 7.89 19.66
CA VAL A 18 9.51 7.04 20.67
C VAL A 18 8.01 7.37 20.76
N VAL A 19 7.66 8.66 20.87
CA VAL A 19 6.26 9.08 20.97
C VAL A 19 5.46 8.71 19.71
N SER A 20 6.00 8.92 18.51
CA SER A 20 5.30 8.56 17.26
C SER A 20 5.09 7.05 17.08
N TRP A 21 6.09 6.24 17.42
CA TRP A 21 5.96 4.77 17.37
C TRP A 21 5.04 4.23 18.47
N SER A 22 5.15 4.73 19.70
CA SER A 22 4.24 4.36 20.80
C SER A 22 2.80 4.72 20.46
N MET A 23 2.56 5.92 19.91
CA MET A 23 1.23 6.32 19.43
C MET A 23 0.72 5.38 18.35
N THR A 24 1.58 5.00 17.40
CA THR A 24 1.21 4.07 16.33
C THR A 24 0.78 2.73 16.90
N LEU A 25 1.60 2.10 17.75
CA LEU A 25 1.29 0.81 18.38
C LEU A 25 0.01 0.89 19.22
N ALA A 26 -0.16 1.93 20.03
CA ALA A 26 -1.34 2.12 20.86
C ALA A 26 -2.61 2.31 20.01
N CYS A 27 -2.56 3.13 18.95
CA CYS A 27 -3.70 3.32 18.05
C CYS A 27 -4.04 2.05 17.25
N THR A 28 -3.03 1.27 16.83
CA THR A 28 -3.25 -0.01 16.16
C THR A 28 -3.97 -0.99 17.11
N ALA A 29 -3.45 -1.18 18.33
CA ALA A 29 -4.07 -2.04 19.33
C ALA A 29 -5.49 -1.58 19.67
N PHE A 30 -5.69 -0.28 19.87
CA PHE A 30 -7.01 0.31 20.09
C PHE A 30 -7.97 0.06 18.92
N SER A 31 -7.50 0.22 17.67
CA SER A 31 -8.33 -0.01 16.49
C SER A 31 -8.78 -1.46 16.37
N ILE A 32 -7.90 -2.40 16.69
CA ILE A 32 -8.22 -3.83 16.70
C ILE A 32 -9.26 -4.10 17.78
N TYR A 33 -9.04 -3.61 19.00
CA TYR A 33 -9.93 -3.81 20.14
C TYR A 33 -11.34 -3.25 19.90
N ILE A 34 -11.45 -1.99 19.48
CA ILE A 34 -12.75 -1.32 19.33
C ILE A 34 -13.58 -1.87 18.17
N SER A 35 -12.94 -2.58 17.23
CA SER A 35 -13.61 -3.17 16.06
C SER A 35 -13.78 -4.69 16.15
N MET A 36 -13.51 -5.30 17.31
CA MET A 36 -13.63 -6.75 17.51
C MET A 36 -15.04 -7.26 17.25
N ASP A 37 -16.09 -6.52 17.61
CA ASP A 37 -17.48 -6.96 17.43
C ASP A 37 -18.07 -6.55 16.06
N GLN A 38 -17.26 -5.92 15.20
CA GLN A 38 -17.70 -5.46 13.88
C GLN A 38 -17.52 -6.54 12.81
N PRO A 39 -18.31 -6.49 11.71
CA PRO A 39 -18.09 -7.36 10.56
C PRO A 39 -16.66 -7.22 9.99
N PRO A 40 -16.05 -8.28 9.45
CA PRO A 40 -14.64 -8.27 9.02
C PRO A 40 -14.26 -7.16 8.05
N LEU A 41 -15.12 -6.82 7.09
CA LEU A 41 -14.89 -5.69 6.17
C LEU A 41 -14.82 -4.35 6.91
N ILE A 42 -15.72 -4.11 7.87
CA ILE A 42 -15.74 -2.88 8.69
C ILE A 42 -14.52 -2.85 9.60
N ARG A 43 -14.16 -3.99 10.19
CA ARG A 43 -12.94 -4.17 10.99
C ARG A 43 -11.70 -3.80 10.18
N MET A 44 -11.60 -4.29 8.94
CA MET A 44 -10.50 -3.94 8.03
C MET A 44 -10.43 -2.45 7.77
N ILE A 45 -11.55 -1.81 7.42
CA ILE A 45 -11.59 -0.37 7.13
C ILE A 45 -11.13 0.43 8.36
N ALA A 46 -11.60 0.08 9.56
CA ALA A 46 -11.20 0.75 10.79
C ALA A 46 -9.69 0.59 11.07
N ILE A 47 -9.19 -0.65 11.07
CA ILE A 47 -7.78 -0.95 11.34
C ILE A 47 -6.87 -0.27 10.30
N THR A 48 -7.15 -0.46 9.01
CA THR A 48 -6.29 0.05 7.93
C THR A 48 -6.31 1.57 7.83
N SER A 49 -7.45 2.22 8.05
CA SER A 49 -7.53 3.69 8.09
C SER A 49 -6.73 4.26 9.25
N ILE A 50 -6.86 3.65 10.43
CA ILE A 50 -6.12 4.06 11.62
C ILE A 50 -4.62 3.84 11.44
N GLN A 51 -4.23 2.68 10.90
CA GLN A 51 -2.84 2.33 10.58
C GLN A 51 -2.23 3.29 9.56
N LEU A 52 -2.98 3.67 8.51
CA LEU A 52 -2.53 4.63 7.52
C LEU A 52 -2.25 5.98 8.20
N LEU A 53 -3.19 6.49 8.99
CA LEU A 53 -3.08 7.78 9.68
C LEU A 53 -1.93 7.82 10.68
N THR A 54 -1.68 6.74 11.43
CA THR A 54 -0.56 6.70 12.38
C THR A 54 0.78 6.64 11.66
N MET A 55 0.87 5.93 10.54
CA MET A 55 2.05 5.95 9.69
C MET A 55 2.35 7.34 9.10
N LYS A 56 1.32 8.16 8.80
CA LYS A 56 1.52 9.57 8.41
C LYS A 56 2.28 10.37 9.46
N VAL A 57 2.06 10.07 10.75
CA VAL A 57 2.69 10.75 11.87
C VAL A 57 4.17 10.38 11.97
N ILE A 58 4.51 9.10 11.82
CA ILE A 58 5.92 8.66 11.76
C ILE A 58 6.62 9.30 10.57
N VAL A 59 6.01 9.25 9.38
CA VAL A 59 6.59 9.84 8.17
C VAL A 59 6.79 11.36 8.33
N LEU A 60 5.83 12.07 8.92
CA LEU A 60 5.97 13.50 9.23
C LEU A 60 7.19 13.75 10.14
N THR A 61 7.32 12.93 11.19
CA THR A 61 8.40 13.02 12.20
C THR A 61 9.77 12.74 11.60
N GLU A 62 9.87 11.81 10.64
CA GLU A 62 11.14 11.54 9.95
C GLU A 62 11.43 12.53 8.82
N THR A 63 10.42 13.18 8.25
CA THR A 63 10.60 14.16 7.17
C THR A 63 11.10 15.50 7.70
N TYR A 64 10.52 16.00 8.78
CA TYR A 64 10.86 17.31 9.34
C TYR A 64 11.70 17.17 10.60
N LYS A 65 12.91 17.75 10.57
CA LYS A 65 13.74 17.92 11.77
C LYS A 65 13.28 19.20 12.48
N GLY A 66 12.41 19.05 13.48
CA GLY A 66 11.79 20.19 14.17
C GLY A 66 10.45 20.59 13.55
N LYS A 67 10.05 21.84 13.78
CA LYS A 67 8.75 22.37 13.33
C LYS A 67 8.51 22.08 11.84
N PRO A 68 7.40 21.41 11.47
CA PRO A 68 7.06 21.14 10.08
C PRO A 68 6.91 22.42 9.27
N LYS A 69 7.33 22.38 8.00
CA LYS A 69 7.12 23.49 7.05
C LYS A 69 5.66 23.61 6.60
N ILE A 70 4.90 22.52 6.67
CA ILE A 70 3.47 22.51 6.38
C ILE A 70 2.66 23.02 7.57
N SER A 71 1.60 23.77 7.29
CA SER A 71 0.59 24.17 8.27
C SER A 71 -0.22 22.97 8.76
N PHE A 72 -0.97 23.14 9.86
CA PHE A 72 -1.87 22.12 10.38
C PHE A 72 -2.92 21.68 9.34
N PHE A 73 -3.47 22.62 8.56
CA PHE A 73 -4.44 22.31 7.50
C PHE A 73 -3.82 21.56 6.31
N GLN A 74 -2.60 21.92 5.91
CA GLN A 74 -1.86 21.18 4.90
C GLN A 74 -1.53 19.75 5.37
N TRP A 75 -1.20 19.60 6.65
CA TRP A 75 -1.03 18.27 7.26
C TRP A 75 -2.34 17.48 7.27
N LEU A 76 -3.47 18.10 7.60
CA LEU A 76 -4.78 17.45 7.59
C LEU A 76 -5.14 16.94 6.19
N ALA A 77 -4.94 17.80 5.18
CA ALA A 77 -5.13 17.46 3.77
C ALA A 77 -4.23 16.27 3.35
N PHE A 78 -2.96 16.28 3.75
CA PHE A 78 -2.04 15.17 3.51
C PHE A 78 -2.43 13.87 4.22
N ALA A 79 -2.80 13.96 5.49
CA ALA A 79 -2.99 12.82 6.36
C ALA A 79 -4.29 12.08 6.01
N GLN A 80 -5.38 12.81 5.81
CA GLN A 80 -6.70 12.23 5.57
C GLN A 80 -7.05 12.11 4.09
N GLY A 81 -6.53 13.01 3.26
CA GLY A 81 -6.99 13.15 1.88
C GLY A 81 -6.11 12.46 0.83
N TRP A 82 -4.92 11.97 1.20
CA TRP A 82 -4.00 11.35 0.25
C TRP A 82 -3.37 10.08 0.80
N PHE A 83 -3.14 9.09 -0.05
CA PHE A 83 -2.53 7.81 0.36
C PHE A 83 -0.99 7.83 0.32
N GLY A 84 -0.37 8.71 -0.47
CA GLY A 84 1.10 8.79 -0.58
C GLY A 84 1.79 9.25 0.70
N MET A 85 3.07 8.95 0.87
CA MET A 85 3.81 9.11 2.14
C MET A 85 4.85 10.23 2.09
N ARG A 86 4.54 11.33 1.39
CA ARG A 86 5.43 12.48 1.23
C ARG A 86 4.75 13.79 1.67
N PRO A 87 4.83 14.16 2.96
CA PRO A 87 4.17 15.35 3.47
C PRO A 87 4.70 16.65 2.83
N ALA A 88 5.99 16.68 2.46
CA ALA A 88 6.61 17.84 1.82
C ALA A 88 5.95 18.26 0.50
N LEU A 89 5.23 17.37 -0.20
CA LEU A 89 4.49 17.76 -1.40
C LEU A 89 3.36 18.75 -1.11
N PHE A 90 2.80 18.71 0.10
CA PHE A 90 1.67 19.53 0.53
C PHE A 90 2.09 20.94 0.96
N GLU A 91 3.39 21.25 0.99
CA GLU A 91 3.88 22.63 1.12
C GLU A 91 3.35 23.52 -0.02
N ALA A 92 3.08 22.93 -1.19
CA ALA A 92 2.55 23.61 -2.37
C ALA A 92 1.00 23.57 -2.50
N LEU A 93 0.28 23.15 -1.45
CA LEU A 93 -1.19 23.07 -1.49
C LEU A 93 -1.82 24.45 -1.78
N ILE A 94 -2.85 24.47 -2.63
CA ILE A 94 -3.52 25.69 -3.14
C ILE A 94 -2.51 26.54 -3.93
N SER A 95 -1.93 25.92 -4.95
CA SER A 95 -1.11 26.59 -5.96
C SER A 95 -1.60 26.26 -7.37
N LYS A 96 -0.95 26.81 -8.40
CA LYS A 96 -1.35 26.60 -9.79
C LYS A 96 -1.46 25.10 -10.12
N PRO A 97 -2.51 24.66 -10.85
CA PRO A 97 -2.68 23.26 -11.23
C PRO A 97 -1.42 22.69 -11.89
N ARG A 98 -1.09 21.44 -11.55
CA ARG A 98 -0.01 20.69 -12.20
C ARG A 98 -0.48 20.09 -13.52
N SER A 99 0.46 19.76 -14.40
CA SER A 99 0.16 19.12 -15.68
C SER A 99 -0.52 17.74 -15.53
N GLY A 100 -1.24 17.28 -16.56
CA GLY A 100 -1.74 15.91 -16.61
C GLY A 100 -2.98 15.62 -15.75
N VAL A 101 -3.66 16.62 -15.17
CA VAL A 101 -4.91 16.43 -14.41
C VAL A 101 -5.93 15.65 -15.24
N PHE A 102 -6.22 16.08 -16.47
CA PHE A 102 -7.18 15.40 -17.35
C PHE A 102 -6.77 13.96 -17.67
N TYR A 103 -5.48 13.71 -17.90
CA TYR A 103 -4.96 12.36 -18.11
C TYR A 103 -5.27 11.44 -16.91
N PHE A 104 -5.07 11.92 -15.68
CA PHE A 104 -5.36 11.15 -14.48
C PHE A 104 -6.86 10.93 -14.24
N VAL A 105 -7.71 11.90 -14.60
CA VAL A 105 -9.17 11.74 -14.58
C VAL A 105 -9.59 10.61 -15.52
N VAL A 106 -9.20 10.69 -16.80
CA VAL A 106 -9.56 9.68 -17.82
C VAL A 106 -8.99 8.31 -17.46
N LYS A 107 -7.72 8.26 -17.03
CA LYS A 107 -7.08 7.02 -16.57
C LYS A 107 -7.82 6.45 -15.36
N GLY A 108 -8.17 7.26 -14.37
CA GLY A 108 -8.86 6.81 -13.17
C GLY A 108 -10.23 6.21 -13.49
N PHE A 109 -11.09 6.95 -14.18
CA PHE A 109 -12.43 6.48 -14.53
C PHE A 109 -12.41 5.27 -15.47
N SER A 110 -11.53 5.22 -16.47
CA SER A 110 -11.41 4.04 -17.35
C SER A 110 -11.02 2.77 -16.59
N ARG A 111 -10.16 2.87 -15.55
CA ARG A 111 -9.78 1.73 -14.71
C ARG A 111 -10.89 1.32 -13.75
N ILE A 112 -11.67 2.26 -13.23
CA ILE A 112 -12.88 1.96 -12.46
C ILE A 112 -13.88 1.16 -13.32
N SER A 113 -14.18 1.65 -14.53
CA SER A 113 -15.09 0.96 -15.45
C SER A 113 -14.61 -0.44 -15.80
N MET A 114 -13.32 -0.60 -16.14
CA MET A 114 -12.74 -1.92 -16.40
C MET A 114 -12.83 -2.83 -15.16
N GLY A 115 -12.57 -2.29 -13.98
CA GLY A 115 -12.68 -3.04 -12.73
C GLY A 115 -14.10 -3.54 -12.47
N ILE A 116 -15.12 -2.72 -12.71
CA ILE A 116 -16.53 -3.11 -12.59
C ILE A 116 -16.84 -4.28 -13.55
N VAL A 117 -16.40 -4.20 -14.82
CA VAL A 117 -16.58 -5.29 -15.79
C VAL A 117 -15.94 -6.59 -15.29
N LEU A 118 -14.72 -6.52 -14.74
CA LEU A 118 -14.03 -7.69 -14.18
C LEU A 118 -14.75 -8.26 -12.96
N LEU A 119 -15.34 -7.41 -12.11
CA LEU A 119 -16.17 -7.85 -10.98
C LEU A 119 -17.44 -8.58 -11.44
N ILE A 120 -18.13 -8.07 -12.46
CA ILE A 120 -19.28 -8.75 -13.05
C ILE A 120 -18.85 -10.11 -13.61
N PHE A 121 -17.77 -10.14 -14.39
CA PHE A 121 -17.25 -11.37 -14.98
C PHE A 121 -16.83 -12.39 -13.91
N SER A 122 -16.29 -11.94 -12.77
CA SER A 122 -15.94 -12.82 -11.64
C SER A 122 -17.13 -13.61 -11.09
N LYS A 123 -18.35 -13.06 -11.18
CA LYS A 123 -19.59 -13.74 -10.74
C LYS A 123 -20.13 -14.75 -11.75
N LEU A 124 -19.79 -14.59 -13.03
CA LEU A 124 -20.28 -15.46 -14.11
C LEU A 124 -19.44 -16.75 -14.24
N ILE A 125 -18.20 -16.73 -13.78
CA ILE A 125 -17.28 -17.87 -13.89
C ILE A 125 -17.54 -18.87 -12.75
N ARG A 126 -17.79 -20.13 -13.11
CA ARG A 126 -17.98 -21.23 -12.15
C ARG A 126 -16.68 -21.73 -11.52
N GLN A 127 -15.56 -21.63 -12.23
CA GLN A 127 -14.26 -22.10 -11.76
C GLN A 127 -13.72 -21.14 -10.68
N GLU A 128 -13.48 -21.67 -9.47
CA GLU A 128 -13.22 -20.86 -8.26
C GLU A 128 -11.94 -20.02 -8.34
N LEU A 129 -10.84 -20.58 -8.88
CA LEU A 129 -9.56 -19.88 -9.01
C LEU A 129 -9.68 -18.70 -9.98
N ALA A 130 -10.26 -18.92 -11.17
CA ALA A 130 -10.48 -17.90 -12.16
C ALA A 130 -11.41 -16.80 -11.63
N SER A 131 -12.55 -17.18 -11.02
CA SER A 131 -13.45 -16.22 -10.35
C SER A 131 -12.70 -15.36 -9.33
N THR A 132 -11.87 -15.97 -8.48
CA THR A 132 -11.07 -15.26 -7.47
C THR A 132 -10.03 -14.32 -8.10
N LEU A 133 -9.37 -14.74 -9.19
CA LEU A 133 -8.42 -13.89 -9.90
C LEU A 133 -9.11 -12.66 -10.51
N PHE A 134 -10.24 -12.85 -11.20
CA PHE A 134 -11.01 -11.74 -11.76
C PHE A 134 -11.54 -10.79 -10.67
N LEU A 135 -12.00 -11.34 -9.54
CA LEU A 135 -12.40 -10.56 -8.37
C LEU A 135 -11.26 -9.68 -7.85
N LEU A 136 -10.09 -10.26 -7.57
CA LEU A 136 -8.93 -9.54 -7.05
C LEU A 136 -8.39 -8.49 -8.03
N ILE A 137 -8.32 -8.84 -9.32
CA ILE A 137 -7.88 -7.91 -10.37
C ILE A 137 -8.91 -6.77 -10.51
N GLY A 138 -10.21 -7.08 -10.52
CA GLY A 138 -11.28 -6.09 -10.59
C GLY A 138 -11.23 -5.09 -9.43
N LEU A 139 -11.13 -5.58 -8.19
CA LEU A 139 -10.94 -4.74 -7.01
C LEU A 139 -9.68 -3.88 -7.12
N SER A 140 -8.56 -4.45 -7.57
CA SER A 140 -7.31 -3.70 -7.76
C SER A 140 -7.44 -2.60 -8.81
N PHE A 141 -8.14 -2.85 -9.92
CA PHE A 141 -8.45 -1.86 -10.95
C PHE A 141 -9.26 -0.69 -10.41
N ILE A 142 -10.27 -0.96 -9.59
CA ILE A 142 -11.08 0.09 -8.96
C ILE A 142 -10.26 0.87 -7.93
N LEU A 143 -9.65 0.17 -6.97
CA LEU A 143 -8.99 0.80 -5.82
C LEU A 143 -7.64 1.41 -6.19
N HIS A 144 -6.70 0.61 -6.69
CA HIS A 144 -5.30 1.01 -6.89
C HIS A 144 -5.08 1.82 -8.17
N PHE A 145 -5.73 1.43 -9.26
CA PHE A 145 -5.56 2.06 -10.57
C PHE A 145 -6.65 3.07 -10.91
N GLY A 146 -7.78 3.04 -10.21
CA GLY A 146 -8.93 3.91 -10.44
C GLY A 146 -8.97 5.08 -9.48
N ILE A 147 -9.49 4.83 -8.27
CA ILE A 147 -9.70 5.83 -7.22
C ILE A 147 -8.42 6.60 -6.91
N LEU A 148 -7.27 5.93 -6.78
CA LEU A 148 -6.01 6.62 -6.50
C LEU A 148 -5.57 7.55 -7.65
N ASN A 149 -5.85 7.22 -8.92
CA ASN A 149 -5.57 8.11 -10.04
C ASN A 149 -6.54 9.30 -10.09
N VAL A 150 -7.82 9.10 -9.75
CA VAL A 150 -8.75 10.23 -9.55
C VAL A 150 -8.26 11.14 -8.42
N GLY A 151 -7.78 10.56 -7.32
CA GLY A 151 -7.13 11.29 -6.23
C GLY A 151 -5.87 12.04 -6.70
N THR A 152 -5.02 11.42 -7.54
CA THR A 152 -3.87 12.09 -8.16
C THR A 152 -4.33 13.31 -8.96
N ALA A 153 -5.40 13.20 -9.76
CA ALA A 153 -5.94 14.33 -10.50
C ALA A 153 -6.39 15.47 -9.57
N PHE A 154 -7.15 15.15 -8.52
CA PHE A 154 -7.64 16.11 -7.53
C PHE A 154 -6.49 16.91 -6.89
N TRP A 155 -5.50 16.22 -6.33
CA TRP A 155 -4.37 16.89 -5.66
C TRP A 155 -3.50 17.70 -6.63
N ARG A 156 -3.33 17.21 -7.86
CA ARG A 156 -2.63 17.96 -8.92
C ARG A 156 -3.39 19.20 -9.36
N ALA A 157 -4.72 19.16 -9.38
CA ALA A 157 -5.55 20.35 -9.64
C ALA A 157 -5.37 21.42 -8.55
N LEU A 158 -5.12 21.00 -7.31
CA LEU A 158 -4.78 21.88 -6.19
C LEU A 158 -3.29 22.28 -6.10
N GLY A 159 -2.49 21.95 -7.12
CA GLY A 159 -1.08 22.33 -7.22
C GLY A 159 -0.09 21.42 -6.48
N VAL A 160 -0.56 20.33 -5.88
CA VAL A 160 0.30 19.34 -5.19
C VAL A 160 0.89 18.38 -6.23
N ASP A 161 2.22 18.28 -6.31
CA ASP A 161 2.90 17.43 -7.31
C ASP A 161 2.94 15.93 -6.93
N VAL A 162 1.78 15.37 -6.61
CA VAL A 162 1.64 13.92 -6.42
C VAL A 162 1.77 13.17 -7.75
N LYS A 163 2.25 11.93 -7.67
CA LYS A 163 2.40 10.99 -8.80
C LYS A 163 1.51 9.77 -8.58
N GLU A 164 1.41 8.93 -9.59
CA GLU A 164 0.76 7.62 -9.47
C GLU A 164 1.45 6.79 -8.39
N LEU A 165 0.65 6.10 -7.58
CA LEU A 165 1.18 5.18 -6.57
C LEU A 165 1.45 3.78 -7.15
N PHE A 166 0.92 3.48 -8.34
CA PHE A 166 1.07 2.20 -9.04
C PHE A 166 1.45 2.44 -10.50
N ILE A 167 2.74 2.27 -10.84
CA ILE A 167 3.35 2.73 -12.10
C ILE A 167 3.59 1.55 -13.03
N ASN A 168 2.59 1.22 -13.85
CA ASN A 168 2.64 0.13 -14.84
C ASN A 168 3.32 -1.14 -14.29
N PRO A 169 2.83 -1.73 -13.19
CA PRO A 169 3.52 -2.82 -12.48
C PRO A 169 3.73 -4.08 -13.32
N TYR A 170 2.87 -4.31 -14.30
CA TYR A 170 3.00 -5.41 -15.26
C TYR A 170 4.24 -5.33 -16.17
N ARG A 171 4.92 -4.17 -16.22
CA ARG A 171 6.17 -3.96 -16.98
C ARG A 171 7.44 -4.23 -16.17
N ALA A 172 7.32 -4.74 -14.95
CA ALA A 172 8.49 -5.03 -14.12
C ALA A 172 9.27 -6.23 -14.68
N THR A 173 10.59 -6.09 -14.78
CA THR A 173 11.50 -7.17 -15.23
C THR A 173 12.28 -7.81 -14.07
N SER A 174 12.06 -7.35 -12.84
CA SER A 174 12.56 -7.98 -11.61
C SER A 174 11.63 -7.69 -10.44
N LEU A 175 11.64 -8.53 -9.40
CA LEU A 175 10.87 -8.26 -8.18
C LEU A 175 11.36 -6.99 -7.48
N LYS A 176 12.67 -6.73 -7.55
CA LYS A 176 13.25 -5.46 -7.07
C LYS A 176 12.62 -4.24 -7.74
N GLU A 177 12.41 -4.28 -9.05
CA GLU A 177 11.77 -3.19 -9.77
C GLU A 177 10.28 -3.08 -9.44
N PHE A 178 9.59 -4.23 -9.38
CA PHE A 178 8.16 -4.29 -9.03
C PHE A 178 7.91 -3.60 -7.68
N TRP A 179 8.54 -4.11 -6.59
CA TRP A 179 8.31 -3.60 -5.24
C TRP A 179 8.95 -2.23 -5.00
N GLY A 180 10.10 -1.94 -5.62
CA GLY A 180 10.84 -0.71 -5.35
C GLY A 180 10.40 0.51 -6.15
N LYS A 181 9.76 0.31 -7.32
CA LYS A 181 9.54 1.39 -8.30
C LYS A 181 8.17 1.40 -8.96
N ARG A 182 7.34 0.37 -8.79
CA ARG A 182 6.11 0.23 -9.58
C ARG A 182 4.88 -0.12 -8.77
N TRP A 183 5.02 -0.87 -7.69
CA TRP A 183 3.91 -1.29 -6.84
C TRP A 183 3.91 -0.51 -5.53
N ASN A 184 2.78 0.13 -5.23
CA ASN A 184 2.53 0.82 -3.97
C ASN A 184 3.68 1.75 -3.52
N MET A 185 3.95 2.79 -4.32
CA MET A 185 5.02 3.75 -4.05
C MET A 185 4.90 4.41 -2.69
N ALA A 186 3.68 4.61 -2.18
CA ALA A 186 3.45 5.11 -0.83
C ALA A 186 4.14 4.23 0.22
N PHE A 187 3.94 2.93 0.13
CA PHE A 187 4.51 1.95 1.05
C PHE A 187 6.03 1.84 0.90
N SER A 188 6.52 1.83 -0.34
CA SER A 188 7.96 1.73 -0.64
C SER A 188 8.72 2.97 -0.18
N GLU A 189 8.17 4.17 -0.38
CA GLU A 189 8.74 5.42 0.12
C GLU A 189 8.76 5.47 1.66
N MET A 190 7.67 5.08 2.31
CA MET A 190 7.59 5.00 3.77
C MET A 190 8.60 4.02 4.35
N THR A 191 8.61 2.77 3.86
CA THR A 191 9.52 1.73 4.35
C THR A 191 10.98 2.11 4.08
N ALA A 192 11.26 2.74 2.94
CA ALA A 192 12.59 3.28 2.65
C ALA A 192 13.03 4.32 3.70
N LEU A 193 12.12 5.19 4.12
CA LEU A 193 12.38 6.24 5.11
C LEU A 193 12.54 5.69 6.53
N ILE A 194 11.61 4.85 6.97
CA ILE A 194 11.46 4.50 8.40
C ILE A 194 12.14 3.18 8.78
N VAL A 195 12.45 2.31 7.81
CA VAL A 195 13.09 1.00 8.05
C VAL A 195 14.42 0.89 7.32
N TYR A 196 14.41 0.99 5.99
CA TYR A 196 15.59 0.68 5.18
C TYR A 196 16.77 1.63 5.44
N LYS A 197 16.57 2.94 5.34
CA LYS A 197 17.65 3.93 5.52
C LYS A 197 18.29 3.86 6.91
N PRO A 198 17.53 3.80 8.02
CA PRO A 198 18.12 3.64 9.36
C PRO A 198 18.93 2.34 9.50
N LEU A 199 18.45 1.24 8.94
CA LEU A 199 19.11 -0.06 9.09
C LEU A 199 20.29 -0.24 8.12
N LEU A 200 20.29 0.46 6.98
CA LEU A 200 21.34 0.35 5.98
C LEU A 200 22.73 0.66 6.55
N SER A 201 22.84 1.70 7.39
CA SER A 201 24.11 2.10 8.01
C SER A 201 24.57 1.16 9.13
N ILE A 202 23.67 0.37 9.71
CA ILE A 202 23.94 -0.48 10.88
C ILE A 202 24.21 -1.93 10.44
N LEU A 203 23.39 -2.44 9.53
CA LEU A 203 23.29 -3.86 9.17
C LEU A 203 23.70 -4.14 7.71
N GLY A 204 23.91 -3.08 6.92
CA GLY A 204 24.21 -3.19 5.50
C GLY A 204 22.98 -3.50 4.64
N LYS A 205 23.20 -3.53 3.32
CA LYS A 205 22.14 -3.51 2.30
C LYS A 205 21.22 -4.73 2.36
N GLN A 206 21.76 -5.92 2.53
CA GLN A 206 20.99 -7.17 2.41
C GLN A 206 20.03 -7.32 3.59
N GLN A 207 20.54 -7.17 4.81
CA GLN A 207 19.74 -7.28 6.04
C GLN A 207 18.67 -6.17 6.10
N ALA A 208 19.01 -4.94 5.68
CA ALA A 208 18.04 -3.85 5.61
C ALA A 208 16.88 -4.14 4.64
N VAL A 209 17.13 -4.81 3.50
CA VAL A 209 16.05 -5.24 2.58
C VAL A 209 15.18 -6.31 3.23
N VAL A 210 15.77 -7.35 3.82
CA VAL A 210 15.02 -8.43 4.46
C VAL A 210 14.11 -7.87 5.57
N LEU A 211 14.65 -7.04 6.46
CA LEU A 211 13.88 -6.43 7.54
C LEU A 211 12.78 -5.48 7.03
N SER A 212 13.01 -4.80 5.90
CA SER A 212 11.96 -3.99 5.25
C SER A 212 10.78 -4.84 4.75
N PHE A 213 11.07 -6.02 4.20
CA PHE A 213 10.03 -6.96 3.76
C PHE A 213 9.31 -7.63 4.94
N LEU A 214 10.03 -8.00 6.00
CA LEU A 214 9.39 -8.55 7.20
C LEU A 214 8.49 -7.51 7.89
N PHE A 215 8.95 -6.27 7.99
CA PHE A 215 8.10 -5.16 8.43
C PHE A 215 6.85 -5.00 7.55
N SER A 216 7.01 -5.14 6.23
CA SER A 216 5.87 -5.18 5.30
C SER A 216 4.90 -6.31 5.61
N GLY A 217 5.42 -7.52 5.84
CA GLY A 217 4.63 -8.67 6.24
C GLY A 217 3.78 -8.40 7.48
N ILE A 218 4.38 -7.84 8.53
CA ILE A 218 3.67 -7.47 9.78
C ILE A 218 2.54 -6.48 9.52
N LEU A 219 2.77 -5.45 8.69
CA LEU A 219 1.71 -4.50 8.35
C LEU A 219 0.58 -5.15 7.55
N HIS A 220 0.87 -6.15 6.73
CA HIS A 220 -0.15 -6.90 6.01
C HIS A 220 -0.87 -7.91 6.90
N GLU A 221 -0.23 -8.50 7.92
CA GLU A 221 -0.94 -9.27 8.96
C GLU A 221 -2.01 -8.40 9.63
N ILE A 222 -1.62 -7.20 10.06
CA ILE A 222 -2.54 -6.23 10.68
C ILE A 222 -3.68 -5.85 9.72
N ALA A 223 -3.40 -5.71 8.43
CA ALA A 223 -4.38 -5.27 7.44
C ALA A 223 -5.26 -6.39 6.86
N ILE A 224 -4.85 -7.66 6.93
CA ILE A 224 -5.49 -8.79 6.24
C ILE A 224 -5.93 -9.86 7.25
N SER A 225 -5.02 -10.36 8.07
CA SER A 225 -5.27 -11.47 9.00
C SER A 225 -6.10 -11.04 10.22
N PHE A 226 -5.78 -9.89 10.82
CA PHE A 226 -6.51 -9.37 11.99
C PHE A 226 -7.99 -9.07 11.71
N PRO A 227 -8.36 -8.44 10.58
CA PRO A 227 -9.76 -8.19 10.24
C PRO A 227 -10.63 -9.45 10.20
N VAL A 228 -10.10 -10.57 9.72
CA VAL A 228 -10.81 -11.86 9.61
C VAL A 228 -10.45 -12.84 10.72
N GLN A 229 -9.60 -12.44 11.67
CA GLN A 229 -9.12 -13.25 12.79
C GLN A 229 -8.58 -14.65 12.39
N SER A 230 -7.98 -14.74 11.20
CA SER A 230 -7.53 -16.00 10.61
C SER A 230 -6.37 -15.76 9.66
N GLY A 231 -5.68 -16.83 9.25
CA GLY A 231 -4.57 -16.74 8.29
C GLY A 231 -3.30 -16.08 8.83
N TYR A 232 -3.16 -15.98 10.16
CA TYR A 232 -1.97 -15.41 10.79
C TYR A 232 -0.68 -16.08 10.32
N GLY A 233 0.29 -15.26 9.94
CA GLY A 233 1.60 -15.69 9.43
C GLY A 233 1.64 -15.88 7.92
N LEU A 234 0.50 -15.97 7.22
CA LEU A 234 0.47 -16.19 5.77
C LEU A 234 0.92 -14.93 4.99
N PRO A 235 0.40 -13.71 5.24
CA PRO A 235 0.97 -12.48 4.68
C PRO A 235 2.46 -12.31 5.02
N LEU A 236 2.89 -12.58 6.26
CA LEU A 236 4.30 -12.47 6.64
C LEU A 236 5.17 -13.43 5.83
N LEU A 237 4.73 -14.68 5.65
CA LEU A 237 5.40 -15.67 4.82
C LEU A 237 5.49 -15.23 3.36
N TYR A 238 4.43 -14.64 2.79
CA TYR A 238 4.45 -14.08 1.44
C TYR A 238 5.59 -13.07 1.25
N PHE A 239 5.73 -12.11 2.16
CA PHE A 239 6.80 -11.11 2.07
C PHE A 239 8.18 -11.69 2.40
N ALA A 240 8.28 -12.68 3.28
CA ALA A 240 9.54 -13.39 3.55
C ALA A 240 10.04 -14.15 2.31
N ILE A 241 9.15 -14.83 1.59
CA ILE A 241 9.46 -15.48 0.31
C ILE A 241 9.98 -14.44 -0.68
N HIS A 242 9.31 -13.30 -0.83
CA HIS A 242 9.76 -12.24 -1.75
C HIS A 242 11.12 -11.66 -1.38
N ALA A 243 11.42 -11.51 -0.08
CA ALA A 243 12.74 -11.09 0.38
C ALA A 243 13.83 -12.09 -0.04
N LEU A 244 13.56 -13.39 0.13
CA LEU A 244 14.47 -14.47 -0.27
C LEU A 244 14.66 -14.50 -1.79
N VAL A 245 13.58 -14.41 -2.57
CA VAL A 245 13.66 -14.46 -4.04
C VAL A 245 14.41 -13.23 -4.57
N MET A 246 14.17 -12.04 -4.03
CA MET A 246 14.95 -10.84 -4.38
C MET A 246 16.43 -10.96 -3.99
N TYR A 247 16.73 -11.63 -2.88
CA TYR A 247 18.11 -11.95 -2.54
C TYR A 247 18.72 -12.89 -3.60
N CYS A 248 18.00 -13.93 -4.01
CA CYS A 248 18.40 -14.85 -5.08
C CYS A 248 18.62 -14.12 -6.43
N GLU A 249 17.74 -13.19 -6.82
CA GLU A 249 17.92 -12.32 -8.01
C GLU A 249 19.26 -11.59 -7.98
N SER A 250 19.75 -11.23 -6.79
CA SER A 250 21.00 -10.48 -6.62
C SER A 250 22.26 -11.35 -6.48
N LYS A 251 22.14 -12.64 -6.17
CA LYS A 251 23.27 -13.50 -5.77
C LYS A 251 23.45 -14.77 -6.60
N ILE A 252 22.39 -15.32 -7.17
CA ILE A 252 22.44 -16.63 -7.83
C ILE A 252 22.61 -16.43 -9.34
N PRO A 253 23.74 -16.86 -9.94
CA PRO A 253 24.02 -16.65 -11.37
C PRO A 253 22.95 -17.24 -12.30
N PHE A 254 22.38 -18.39 -11.94
CA PHE A 254 21.28 -19.02 -12.68
C PHE A 254 20.04 -18.12 -12.73
N VAL A 255 19.64 -17.55 -11.59
CA VAL A 255 18.48 -16.63 -11.51
C VAL A 255 18.77 -15.35 -12.28
N GLN A 256 20.01 -14.84 -12.22
CA GLN A 256 20.42 -13.67 -13.00
C GLN A 256 20.32 -13.91 -14.51
N ARG A 257 20.62 -15.12 -14.99
CA ARG A 257 20.45 -15.50 -16.40
C ARG A 257 18.98 -15.49 -16.82
N ILE A 258 18.07 -15.90 -15.94
CA ILE A 258 16.62 -15.85 -16.20
C ILE A 258 16.15 -14.39 -16.24
N THR A 259 16.53 -13.59 -15.23
CA THR A 259 16.05 -12.20 -15.09
C THR A 259 16.68 -11.22 -16.09
N SER A 260 17.82 -11.57 -16.70
CA SER A 260 18.42 -10.80 -17.81
C SER A 260 17.77 -11.07 -19.16
N HIS A 261 17.05 -12.18 -19.32
CA HIS A 261 16.41 -12.55 -20.58
C HIS A 261 15.05 -11.83 -20.75
N SER A 262 14.84 -11.16 -21.89
CA SER A 262 13.72 -10.26 -22.15
C SER A 262 12.31 -10.87 -22.00
N ALA A 263 12.15 -12.13 -22.38
CA ALA A 263 10.89 -12.87 -22.20
C ALA A 263 10.76 -13.53 -20.81
N LEU A 264 11.83 -14.18 -20.33
CA LEU A 264 11.78 -14.98 -19.10
C LEU A 264 11.69 -14.11 -17.85
N ASN A 265 12.17 -12.87 -17.90
CA ASN A 265 12.14 -11.97 -16.75
C ASN A 265 10.70 -11.59 -16.35
N HIS A 266 9.80 -11.39 -17.31
CA HIS A 266 8.39 -11.11 -17.05
C HIS A 266 7.69 -12.36 -16.51
N ILE A 267 7.97 -13.53 -17.07
CA ILE A 267 7.44 -14.81 -16.57
C ILE A 267 7.90 -15.03 -15.13
N TRP A 268 9.17 -14.80 -14.84
CA TRP A 268 9.74 -14.91 -13.49
C TRP A 268 9.02 -14.00 -12.49
N VAL A 269 8.86 -12.72 -12.82
CA VAL A 269 8.15 -11.77 -11.95
C VAL A 269 6.70 -12.19 -11.75
N MET A 270 5.97 -12.50 -12.83
CA MET A 270 4.56 -12.86 -12.74
C MET A 270 4.34 -14.17 -11.98
N ALA A 271 5.21 -15.17 -12.16
CA ALA A 271 5.15 -16.43 -11.43
C ALA A 271 5.28 -16.18 -9.92
N TRP A 272 6.27 -15.40 -9.48
CA TRP A 272 6.47 -15.09 -8.07
C TRP A 272 5.41 -14.17 -7.47
N LEU A 273 4.70 -13.38 -8.28
CA LEU A 273 3.57 -12.59 -7.80
C LEU A 273 2.28 -13.41 -7.67
N ILE A 274 2.02 -14.33 -8.62
CA ILE A 274 0.75 -15.07 -8.73
C ILE A 274 0.77 -16.37 -7.92
N LEU A 275 1.85 -17.17 -7.99
CA LEU A 275 1.89 -18.48 -7.35
C LEU A 275 1.73 -18.42 -5.81
N PRO A 276 2.45 -17.54 -5.08
CA PRO A 276 2.26 -17.41 -3.63
C PRO A 276 1.09 -16.49 -3.26
N LEU A 277 0.33 -15.94 -4.23
CA LEU A 277 -0.77 -15.01 -3.97
C LEU A 277 -1.81 -15.53 -2.95
N PRO A 278 -2.15 -16.84 -2.90
CA PRO A 278 -3.05 -17.39 -1.88
C PRO A 278 -2.53 -17.27 -0.44
N LEU A 279 -1.22 -17.03 -0.23
CA LEU A 279 -0.68 -16.72 1.10
C LEU A 279 -1.07 -15.30 1.52
N LEU A 280 -0.99 -14.34 0.60
CA LEU A 280 -1.32 -12.95 0.88
C LEU A 280 -2.85 -12.76 1.00
N PHE A 281 -3.60 -13.30 0.05
CA PHE A 281 -5.06 -13.26 0.04
C PHE A 281 -5.64 -14.65 0.30
N HIS A 282 -5.48 -15.10 1.55
CA HIS A 282 -5.96 -16.40 1.98
C HIS A 282 -7.49 -16.49 1.94
N LYS A 283 -8.00 -17.73 1.97
CA LYS A 283 -9.41 -18.06 1.71
C LYS A 283 -10.40 -17.23 2.54
N GLN A 284 -10.15 -17.08 3.84
CA GLN A 284 -11.02 -16.32 4.75
C GLN A 284 -11.07 -14.83 4.37
N PHE A 285 -9.94 -14.22 4.03
CA PHE A 285 -9.92 -12.84 3.52
C PHE A 285 -10.74 -12.67 2.24
N ILE A 286 -10.65 -13.64 1.31
CA ILE A 286 -11.47 -13.61 0.09
C ILE A 286 -12.96 -13.66 0.41
N ILE A 287 -13.37 -14.55 1.31
CA ILE A 287 -14.78 -14.81 1.64
C ILE A 287 -15.38 -13.66 2.46
N GLU A 288 -14.66 -13.14 3.45
CA GLU A 288 -15.20 -12.23 4.45
C GLU A 288 -14.94 -10.75 4.16
N VAL A 289 -14.00 -10.46 3.26
CA VAL A 289 -13.63 -9.08 2.90
C VAL A 289 -13.76 -8.84 1.40
N ALA A 290 -13.02 -9.58 0.56
CA ALA A 290 -12.95 -9.26 -0.87
C ALA A 290 -14.31 -9.42 -1.58
N ARG A 291 -14.99 -10.55 -1.35
CA ARG A 291 -16.32 -10.81 -1.93
C ARG A 291 -17.38 -9.82 -1.40
N PRO A 292 -17.51 -9.58 -0.08
CA PRO A 292 -18.42 -8.56 0.44
C PRO A 292 -18.16 -7.17 -0.13
N LEU A 293 -16.89 -6.74 -0.21
CA LEU A 293 -16.54 -5.45 -0.80
C LEU A 293 -16.97 -5.35 -2.27
N ALA A 294 -16.70 -6.38 -3.08
CA ALA A 294 -17.13 -6.41 -4.47
C ALA A 294 -18.66 -6.40 -4.60
N ASN A 295 -19.37 -7.10 -3.72
CA ASN A 295 -20.84 -7.09 -3.69
C ASN A 295 -21.38 -5.70 -3.34
N THR A 296 -20.84 -5.03 -2.32
CA THR A 296 -21.22 -3.67 -1.95
C THR A 296 -21.01 -2.69 -3.11
N ILE A 297 -19.88 -2.81 -3.82
CA ILE A 297 -19.60 -1.98 -5.01
C ILE A 297 -20.67 -2.20 -6.09
N LEU A 298 -20.97 -3.46 -6.43
CA LEU A 298 -21.95 -3.77 -7.49
C LEU A 298 -23.38 -3.36 -7.11
N GLN A 299 -23.77 -3.54 -5.85
CA GLN A 299 -25.06 -3.10 -5.32
C GLN A 299 -25.23 -1.57 -5.39
N THR A 300 -24.17 -0.82 -5.10
CA THR A 300 -24.18 0.66 -5.17
C THR A 300 -24.45 1.16 -6.59
N ILE A 301 -24.13 0.36 -7.61
CA ILE A 301 -24.29 0.72 -9.03
C ILE A 301 -25.62 0.16 -9.59
N HIS A 302 -26.51 -0.37 -8.75
CA HIS A 302 -27.79 -1.00 -9.15
C HIS A 302 -27.65 -2.14 -10.16
N LEU A 303 -26.49 -2.80 -10.19
CA LEU A 303 -26.27 -4.01 -10.97
C LEU A 303 -26.53 -5.21 -10.05
N ASN A 304 -27.81 -5.61 -9.95
CA ASN A 304 -28.21 -6.89 -9.38
C ASN A 304 -27.80 -8.03 -10.32
#